data_AF-A0A1C5VYI0-F1
#
_entry.id   AF-A0A1C5VYI0-F1
#
_cell.length_a   1.000
_cell.length_b   1.000
_cell.length_c   1.000
_cell.angle_alpha   90.00
_cell.angle_beta   90.00
_cell.angle_gamma   90.00
#
_symmetry.space_group_name_H-M   'P 1'
#
loop_
_entity.id
_entity.type
_entity.pdbx_description
1 polymer ?
#
loop_
_entity_poly.entity_id
_entity_poly.type
_entity_poly.pdbx_seq_one_letter_code
_entity_poly.pdbx_strand_id
1 'polypeptide(L)'
;MKKNPQMPSARRILGMVVGIVIIGLGIALFKQSHLGNDSISALNMRLAEMLGISLGVQNLCTNILFFALQFWFGRKYIGLGTFVNGIGVGFIVTAFYDPIAAHFGPAEALGLPVQLLWVALAVPVTALGASLYQTADLGIAPYDYLSLGLRDYTPVPYFGCRVFTDALCALLCWLLGGLVGIGTLICAFCLGPFIQFFNGLVSERVLHYKPGGQ
;
A
#
# COMPACT_ATOMS: atom_id res chain seq x y z
N MET A 1 18.36 16.38 -14.56
CA MET A 1 17.32 16.66 -15.59
C MET A 1 16.16 17.41 -14.95
N LYS A 2 15.83 18.60 -15.45
CA LYS A 2 14.75 19.45 -14.94
C LYS A 2 13.41 18.70 -15.03
N LYS A 3 12.79 18.38 -13.89
CA LYS A 3 11.40 17.85 -13.82
C LYS A 3 10.49 18.98 -14.30
N ASN A 4 10.08 18.94 -15.56
CA ASN A 4 9.11 19.90 -16.09
C ASN A 4 7.81 19.68 -15.31
N PRO A 5 7.25 20.67 -14.58
CA PRO A 5 6.01 20.49 -13.86
C PRO A 5 4.88 20.52 -14.88
N GLN A 6 4.68 19.43 -15.62
CA GLN A 6 3.47 19.25 -16.40
C GLN A 6 2.32 19.25 -15.39
N MET A 7 1.42 20.23 -15.52
CA MET A 7 0.21 20.30 -14.69
C MET A 7 -0.44 18.91 -14.63
N PRO A 8 -0.88 18.45 -13.46
CA PRO A 8 -1.49 17.14 -13.34
C PRO A 8 -2.61 17.00 -14.37
N SER A 9 -2.44 16.12 -15.36
CA SER A 9 -3.53 15.82 -16.30
C SER A 9 -4.68 15.22 -15.50
N ALA A 10 -5.92 15.62 -15.79
CA ALA A 10 -7.11 15.10 -15.11
C ALA A 10 -7.15 13.56 -15.09
N ARG A 11 -6.59 12.91 -16.12
CA ARG A 11 -6.43 11.45 -16.21
C ARG A 11 -5.48 10.87 -15.16
N ARG A 12 -4.39 11.58 -14.83
CA ARG A 12 -3.43 11.17 -13.78
C ARG A 12 -4.02 11.34 -12.39
N ILE A 13 -4.79 12.42 -12.16
CA ILE A 13 -5.50 12.61 -10.89
C ILE A 13 -6.55 11.51 -10.71
N LEU A 14 -7.37 11.25 -11.75
CA LEU A 14 -8.36 10.18 -11.73
C LEU A 14 -7.71 8.81 -11.51
N GLY A 15 -6.62 8.50 -12.22
CA GLY A 15 -5.89 7.25 -12.04
C GLY A 15 -5.32 7.08 -10.64
N MET A 16 -4.81 8.16 -10.03
CA MET A 16 -4.36 8.16 -8.65
C MET A 16 -5.52 7.90 -7.68
N VAL A 17 -6.64 8.61 -7.80
CA VAL A 17 -7.80 8.44 -6.91
C VAL A 17 -8.39 7.03 -7.04
N VAL A 18 -8.59 6.56 -8.27
CA VAL A 18 -9.07 5.20 -8.54
C VAL A 18 -8.09 4.16 -8.01
N GLY A 19 -6.78 4.36 -8.22
CA GLY A 19 -5.73 3.49 -7.67
C GLY A 19 -5.80 3.40 -6.15
N ILE A 20 -5.95 4.52 -5.45
CA ILE A 20 -6.06 4.56 -3.98
C ILE A 20 -7.32 3.84 -3.49
N VAL A 21 -8.45 4.01 -4.19
CA VAL A 21 -9.70 3.29 -3.88
C VAL A 21 -9.52 1.78 -4.02
N ILE A 22 -8.86 1.34 -5.11
CA ILE A 22 -8.59 -0.07 -5.38
C ILE A 22 -7.60 -0.66 -4.36
N ILE A 23 -6.56 0.08 -3.97
CA ILE A 23 -5.63 -0.32 -2.91
C ILE A 23 -6.40 -0.50 -1.60
N GLY A 24 -7.26 0.46 -1.24
CA GLY A 24 -8.05 0.37 -0.01
C GLY A 24 -8.99 -0.84 -0.01
N LEU A 25 -9.60 -1.17 -1.15
CA LEU A 25 -10.39 -2.38 -1.31
C LEU A 25 -9.53 -3.63 -1.15
N GLY A 26 -8.35 -3.69 -1.78
CA GLY A 26 -7.41 -4.81 -1.64
C GLY A 26 -6.97 -5.06 -0.19
N ILE A 27 -6.61 -4.00 0.54
CA ILE A 27 -6.26 -4.07 1.96
C ILE A 27 -7.45 -4.53 2.81
N ALA A 28 -8.68 -4.07 2.51
CA ALA A 28 -9.89 -4.53 3.19
C ALA A 28 -10.12 -6.05 2.98
N LEU A 29 -9.89 -6.56 1.76
CA LEU A 29 -9.96 -7.99 1.46
C LEU A 29 -8.88 -8.80 2.21
N PHE A 30 -7.66 -8.27 2.31
CA PHE A 30 -6.60 -8.90 3.11
C PHE A 30 -6.97 -8.95 4.59
N LYS A 31 -7.50 -7.85 5.13
CA LYS A 31 -7.99 -7.81 6.50
C LYS A 31 -9.09 -8.86 6.73
N GLN A 32 -10.00 -9.01 5.78
CA GLN A 32 -11.05 -10.02 5.82
C GLN A 32 -10.50 -11.45 5.79
N SER A 33 -9.34 -11.69 5.16
CA SER A 33 -8.76 -13.03 5.05
C SER A 33 -8.20 -13.59 6.35
N HIS A 34 -7.86 -12.75 7.34
CA HIS A 34 -7.21 -13.16 8.60
C HIS A 34 -5.95 -14.06 8.41
N LEU A 35 -5.31 -14.02 7.24
CA LEU A 35 -4.08 -14.78 6.95
C LEU A 35 -2.82 -13.91 6.94
N GLY A 36 -2.94 -12.66 7.37
CA GLY A 36 -1.90 -11.65 7.27
C GLY A 36 -2.12 -10.73 6.06
N ASN A 37 -1.47 -9.57 6.10
CA ASN A 37 -1.55 -8.52 5.09
C ASN A 37 -0.13 -8.11 4.67
N ASP A 38 -0.01 -7.10 3.81
CA ASP A 38 1.25 -6.40 3.60
C ASP A 38 1.86 -5.95 4.95
N SER A 39 3.19 -5.96 5.04
CA SER A 39 3.91 -5.85 6.31
C SER A 39 3.57 -4.57 7.10
N ILE A 40 3.33 -3.45 6.40
CA ILE A 40 2.98 -2.19 7.06
C ILE A 40 1.53 -2.17 7.51
N SER A 41 0.60 -2.70 6.72
CA SER A 41 -0.79 -2.84 7.14
C SER A 41 -0.90 -3.80 8.32
N ALA A 42 -0.18 -4.92 8.30
CA ALA A 42 -0.13 -5.85 9.42
C ALA A 42 0.36 -5.17 10.71
N LEU A 43 1.45 -4.38 10.63
CA LEU A 43 1.95 -3.59 11.75
C LEU A 43 0.92 -2.55 12.23
N ASN A 44 0.29 -1.82 11.32
CA ASN A 44 -0.75 -0.84 11.65
C ASN A 44 -1.98 -1.48 12.29
N MET A 45 -2.40 -2.65 11.81
CA MET A 45 -3.52 -3.40 12.39
C MET A 45 -3.20 -3.84 13.80
N ARG A 46 -1.99 -4.37 14.02
CA ARG A 46 -1.56 -4.76 15.36
C ARG A 46 -1.45 -3.58 16.32
N LEU A 47 -0.87 -2.47 15.88
CA LEU A 47 -0.79 -1.26 16.69
C LEU A 47 -2.17 -0.68 17.00
N ALA A 48 -3.11 -0.73 16.04
CA ALA A 48 -4.48 -0.30 16.25
C ALA A 48 -5.18 -1.14 17.33
N GLU A 49 -5.00 -2.46 17.31
CA GLU A 49 -5.51 -3.38 18.34
C GLU A 49 -4.90 -3.11 19.72
N MET A 50 -3.57 -2.92 19.79
CA MET A 50 -2.87 -2.66 21.06
C MET A 50 -3.28 -1.31 21.68
N LEU A 51 -3.52 -0.30 20.84
CA LEU A 51 -3.92 1.04 21.27
C LEU A 51 -5.43 1.20 21.46
N GLY A 52 -6.23 0.21 21.06
CA GLY A 52 -7.69 0.28 21.10
C GLY A 52 -8.29 1.36 20.20
N ILE A 53 -7.59 1.75 19.14
CA ILE A 53 -8.03 2.79 18.20
C ILE A 53 -8.44 2.17 16.87
N SER A 54 -9.21 2.91 16.06
CA SER A 54 -9.62 2.41 14.74
C SER A 54 -8.42 2.31 13.80
N LEU A 55 -8.47 1.33 12.88
CA LEU A 55 -7.43 1.11 11.88
C LEU A 55 -7.16 2.38 11.04
N GLY A 56 -8.22 3.13 10.71
CA GLY A 56 -8.09 4.39 9.98
C GLY A 56 -7.29 5.44 10.76
N VAL A 57 -7.51 5.58 12.07
CA VAL A 57 -6.78 6.52 12.92
C VAL A 57 -5.32 6.10 13.08
N GLN A 58 -5.05 4.81 13.30
CA GLN A 58 -3.67 4.32 13.40
C GLN A 58 -2.90 4.52 12.09
N ASN A 59 -3.54 4.23 10.94
CA ASN A 59 -2.94 4.43 9.63
C ASN A 59 -2.64 5.92 9.38
N LEU A 60 -3.54 6.82 9.81
CA LEU A 60 -3.31 8.26 9.78
C LEU A 60 -2.11 8.67 10.67
N CYS A 61 -2.03 8.17 11.90
CA CYS A 61 -0.91 8.43 12.80
C CYS A 61 0.43 7.98 12.21
N THR A 62 0.49 6.76 11.66
CA THR A 62 1.67 6.23 11.00
C THR A 62 2.04 7.06 9.77
N ASN A 63 1.06 7.46 8.95
CA ASN A 63 1.31 8.34 7.81
C ASN A 63 1.82 9.72 8.24
N ILE A 64 1.31 10.31 9.33
CA ILE A 64 1.81 11.57 9.88
C ILE A 64 3.27 11.42 10.33
N LEU A 65 3.61 10.32 11.01
CA LEU A 65 4.97 10.00 11.43
C LEU A 65 5.93 9.92 10.23
N PHE A 66 5.56 9.15 9.21
CA PHE A 66 6.37 9.04 8.00
C PHE A 66 6.38 10.33 7.17
N PHE A 67 5.30 11.11 7.20
CA PHE A 67 5.23 12.40 6.52
C PHE A 67 6.17 13.41 7.18
N ALA A 68 6.30 13.41 8.50
CA ALA A 68 7.28 14.25 9.21
C ALA A 68 8.72 13.88 8.80
N LEU A 69 9.03 12.58 8.68
CA LEU A 69 10.32 12.12 8.15
C LEU A 69 10.54 12.57 6.70
N GLN A 70 9.52 12.43 5.85
CA GLN A 70 9.58 12.86 4.46
C GLN A 70 9.70 14.37 4.30
N PHE A 71 9.09 15.15 5.21
CA PHE A 71 9.25 16.60 5.24
C PHE A 71 10.67 17.03 5.58
N TRP A 72 11.42 16.23 6.34
CA TRP A 72 12.81 16.52 6.67
C TRP A 72 13.78 16.04 5.58
N PHE A 73 13.64 14.80 5.11
CA PHE A 73 14.62 14.16 4.21
C PHE A 73 14.21 14.18 2.72
N GLY A 74 12.93 14.37 2.43
CA GLY A 74 12.33 13.97 1.15
C GLY A 74 11.39 14.99 0.51
N ARG A 75 11.53 16.28 0.82
CA ARG A 75 10.62 17.36 0.37
C ARG A 75 10.29 17.33 -1.14
N LYS A 76 11.21 16.80 -1.97
CA LYS A 76 11.05 16.64 -3.42
C LYS A 76 9.96 15.65 -3.86
N TYR A 77 9.48 14.78 -2.95
CA TYR A 77 8.48 13.75 -3.22
C TYR A 77 7.09 14.07 -2.66
N ILE A 78 6.96 15.19 -1.94
CA ILE A 78 5.69 15.66 -1.38
C ILE A 78 4.84 16.22 -2.52
N GLY A 79 3.69 15.59 -2.76
CA GLY A 79 2.72 16.02 -3.76
C GLY A 79 1.29 15.83 -3.27
N LEU A 80 0.32 16.17 -4.13
CA LEU A 80 -1.11 15.95 -3.83
C LEU A 80 -1.39 14.48 -3.48
N GLY A 81 -0.72 13.53 -4.13
CA GLY A 81 -0.87 12.10 -3.85
C GLY A 81 -0.46 11.69 -2.44
N THR A 82 0.53 12.35 -1.84
CA THR A 82 0.99 12.09 -0.47
C THR A 82 -0.12 12.36 0.55
N PHE A 83 -0.88 13.45 0.36
CA PHE A 83 -2.00 13.81 1.23
C PHE A 83 -3.23 12.93 0.98
N VAL A 84 -3.59 12.72 -0.29
CA VAL A 84 -4.78 11.92 -0.66
C VAL A 84 -4.59 10.47 -0.24
N ASN A 85 -3.39 9.90 -0.41
CA ASN A 85 -3.09 8.54 0.04
C ASN A 85 -2.93 8.47 1.56
N GLY A 86 -2.10 9.34 2.16
CA GLY A 86 -1.78 9.29 3.58
C GLY A 86 -2.97 9.54 4.51
N ILE A 87 -3.94 10.35 4.06
CA ILE A 87 -5.19 10.57 4.79
C ILE A 87 -6.26 9.59 4.31
N GLY A 88 -6.45 9.44 3.00
CA GLY A 88 -7.60 8.76 2.43
C GLY A 88 -7.57 7.23 2.55
N VAL A 89 -6.39 6.59 2.46
CA VAL A 89 -6.35 5.13 2.36
C VAL A 89 -6.89 4.46 3.62
N GLY A 90 -6.62 4.99 4.81
CA GLY A 90 -7.11 4.44 6.08
C GLY A 90 -8.64 4.48 6.21
N PHE A 91 -9.26 5.58 5.80
CA PHE A 91 -10.73 5.72 5.78
C PHE A 91 -11.37 4.84 4.72
N ILE A 92 -10.78 4.78 3.53
CA ILE A 92 -11.25 3.94 2.43
C ILE A 92 -11.22 2.45 2.84
N VAL A 93 -10.14 2.00 3.47
CA VAL A 93 -10.03 0.62 3.98
C VAL A 93 -11.14 0.33 4.97
N THR A 94 -11.42 1.24 5.89
CA THR A 94 -12.47 1.06 6.90
C THR A 94 -13.85 1.04 6.24
N ALA A 95 -14.11 1.96 5.30
CA ALA A 95 -15.37 2.04 4.55
C ALA A 95 -15.67 0.81 3.70
N PHE A 96 -14.65 0.12 3.17
CA PHE A 96 -14.84 -1.16 2.47
C PHE A 96 -14.88 -2.35 3.41
N TYR A 97 -14.08 -2.34 4.48
CA TYR A 97 -14.00 -3.45 5.42
C TYR A 97 -15.33 -3.64 6.18
N ASP A 98 -15.91 -2.58 6.71
CA ASP A 98 -17.14 -2.67 7.51
C ASP A 98 -18.31 -3.37 6.80
N PRO A 99 -18.67 -3.02 5.53
CA PRO A 99 -19.73 -3.72 4.81
C PRO A 99 -19.34 -5.15 4.41
N ILE A 100 -18.07 -5.41 4.10
CA ILE A 100 -17.59 -6.77 3.77
C ILE A 100 -17.70 -7.67 5.00
N ALA A 101 -17.21 -7.20 6.15
CA ALA A 101 -17.28 -7.92 7.41
C ALA A 101 -18.74 -8.14 7.86
N ALA A 102 -19.60 -7.14 7.67
CA ALA A 102 -21.03 -7.24 7.99
C ALA A 102 -21.78 -8.24 7.08
N HIS A 103 -21.42 -8.34 5.80
CA HIS A 103 -22.11 -9.22 4.85
C HIS A 103 -21.59 -10.66 4.84
N PHE A 104 -20.27 -10.86 4.94
CA PHE A 104 -19.66 -12.18 4.84
C PHE A 104 -19.34 -12.84 6.20
N GLY A 105 -19.38 -12.09 7.31
CA GLY A 105 -18.95 -12.57 8.63
C GLY A 105 -17.45 -12.84 8.70
N PRO A 106 -16.87 -13.21 9.86
CA PRO A 106 -15.44 -13.47 9.97
C PRO A 106 -15.03 -14.68 9.12
N ALA A 107 -14.12 -14.49 8.15
CA ALA A 107 -13.69 -15.57 7.26
C ALA A 107 -12.99 -16.73 7.99
N GLU A 108 -12.51 -16.50 9.22
CA GLU A 108 -12.04 -17.57 10.14
C GLU A 108 -13.08 -18.66 10.35
N ALA A 109 -14.37 -18.33 10.37
CA ALA A 109 -15.43 -19.31 10.59
C ALA A 109 -15.66 -20.24 9.37
N LEU A 110 -15.17 -19.87 8.18
CA LEU A 110 -15.37 -20.57 6.92
C LEU A 110 -14.17 -21.46 6.50
N GLY A 111 -13.08 -21.41 7.27
CA GLY A 111 -11.90 -22.26 7.09
C GLY A 111 -10.83 -21.74 6.12
N LEU A 112 -9.63 -22.34 6.22
CA LEU A 112 -8.42 -22.01 5.45
C LEU A 112 -8.61 -21.82 3.93
N PRO A 113 -9.43 -22.63 3.22
CA PRO A 113 -9.61 -22.48 1.77
C PRO A 113 -10.23 -21.13 1.38
N VAL A 114 -11.22 -20.66 2.14
CA VAL A 114 -11.91 -19.39 1.87
C VAL A 114 -10.97 -18.22 2.16
N GLN A 115 -10.18 -18.31 3.22
CA GLN A 115 -9.16 -17.31 3.53
C GLN A 115 -8.10 -17.19 2.43
N LEU A 116 -7.62 -18.32 1.89
CA LEU A 116 -6.66 -18.32 0.77
C LEU A 116 -7.26 -17.73 -0.51
N LEU A 117 -8.55 -17.95 -0.78
CA LEU A 117 -9.24 -17.31 -1.91
C LEU A 117 -9.30 -15.79 -1.75
N TRP A 118 -9.58 -15.29 -0.53
CA TRP A 118 -9.55 -13.86 -0.25
C TRP A 118 -8.16 -13.26 -0.48
N VAL A 119 -7.09 -13.92 0.01
CA VAL A 119 -5.69 -13.51 -0.26
C VAL A 119 -5.41 -13.51 -1.76
N ALA A 120 -5.80 -14.57 -2.48
CA ALA A 120 -5.56 -14.71 -3.92
C ALA A 120 -6.28 -13.64 -4.75
N LEU A 121 -7.43 -13.14 -4.28
CA LEU A 121 -8.14 -12.00 -4.89
C LEU A 121 -7.55 -10.66 -4.46
N ALA A 122 -7.13 -10.53 -3.19
CA ALA A 122 -6.58 -9.30 -2.65
C ALA A 122 -5.23 -8.90 -3.28
N VAL A 123 -4.37 -9.87 -3.58
CA VAL A 123 -3.06 -9.64 -4.24
C VAL A 123 -3.20 -8.90 -5.59
N PRO A 124 -3.93 -9.42 -6.60
CA PRO A 124 -4.03 -8.76 -7.90
C PRO A 124 -4.78 -7.43 -7.83
N VAL A 125 -5.80 -7.31 -6.97
CA VAL A 125 -6.52 -6.05 -6.75
C VAL A 125 -5.57 -4.99 -6.19
N THR A 126 -4.83 -5.32 -5.13
CA THR A 126 -3.86 -4.39 -4.52
C THR A 126 -2.75 -4.04 -5.49
N ALA A 127 -2.23 -5.01 -6.25
CA ALA A 127 -1.20 -4.79 -7.26
C ALA A 127 -1.67 -3.86 -8.40
N LEU A 128 -2.91 -4.01 -8.87
CA LEU A 128 -3.50 -3.13 -9.88
C LEU A 128 -3.67 -1.70 -9.37
N GLY A 129 -4.18 -1.55 -8.13
CA GLY A 129 -4.30 -0.23 -7.50
C GLY A 129 -2.95 0.45 -7.29
N ALA A 130 -1.97 -0.30 -6.77
CA ALA A 130 -0.59 0.17 -6.56
C ALA A 130 0.08 0.57 -7.88
N SER A 131 -0.15 -0.20 -8.95
CA SER A 131 0.32 0.13 -10.30
C SER A 131 -0.23 1.47 -10.78
N LEU A 132 -1.56 1.66 -10.75
CA LEU A 132 -2.20 2.91 -11.20
C LEU A 132 -1.73 4.13 -10.38
N TYR A 133 -1.60 3.94 -9.07
CA TYR A 133 -1.12 4.97 -8.16
C TYR A 133 0.34 5.37 -8.45
N GLN A 134 1.24 4.40 -8.56
CA GLN A 134 2.66 4.64 -8.80
C GLN A 134 2.91 5.26 -10.18
N THR A 135 2.21 4.79 -11.22
CA THR A 135 2.33 5.34 -12.58
C THR A 135 1.75 6.75 -12.69
N ALA A 136 0.86 7.17 -11.78
CA ALA A 136 0.35 8.53 -11.79
C ALA A 136 1.43 9.59 -11.44
N ASP A 137 2.51 9.26 -10.70
CA ASP A 137 3.60 10.15 -10.27
C ASP A 137 3.12 11.54 -9.79
N LEU A 138 2.03 11.60 -9.02
CA LEU A 138 1.45 12.84 -8.47
C LEU A 138 1.83 13.11 -7.01
N GLY A 139 2.86 12.41 -6.53
CA GLY A 139 3.27 12.39 -5.14
C GLY A 139 3.35 10.94 -4.65
N ILE A 140 4.24 10.71 -3.69
CA ILE A 140 4.55 9.38 -3.17
C ILE A 140 4.00 9.27 -1.76
N ALA A 141 3.46 8.11 -1.40
CA ALA A 141 2.89 7.93 -0.07
C ALA A 141 4.00 8.05 0.97
N PRO A 142 3.74 8.60 2.17
CA PRO A 142 4.75 8.75 3.21
C PRO A 142 5.52 7.48 3.52
N TYR A 143 4.82 6.35 3.55
CA TYR A 143 5.44 5.03 3.72
C TYR A 143 6.22 4.57 2.48
N ASP A 144 5.68 4.72 1.28
CA ASP A 144 6.39 4.35 0.04
C ASP A 144 7.66 5.20 -0.17
N TYR A 145 7.72 6.38 0.42
CA TYR A 145 8.93 7.19 0.46
C TYR A 145 10.04 6.54 1.29
N LEU A 146 9.74 5.70 2.29
CA LEU A 146 10.80 5.08 3.09
C LEU A 146 11.72 4.21 2.23
N SER A 147 11.13 3.38 1.37
CA SER A 147 11.88 2.50 0.46
C SER A 147 12.57 3.28 -0.67
N LEU A 148 11.94 4.34 -1.19
CA LEU A 148 12.52 5.20 -2.21
C LEU A 148 13.63 6.11 -1.67
N GLY A 149 13.45 6.65 -0.47
CA GLY A 149 14.45 7.41 0.26
C GLY A 149 15.66 6.54 0.55
N LEU A 150 15.45 5.31 1.04
CA LEU A 150 16.56 4.36 1.24
C LEU A 150 17.36 4.14 -0.06
N ARG A 151 16.67 3.95 -1.18
CA ARG A 151 17.31 3.80 -2.50
C ARG A 151 18.09 5.05 -2.91
N ASP A 152 17.58 6.25 -2.62
CA ASP A 152 18.29 7.48 -2.96
C ASP A 152 19.62 7.64 -2.19
N TYR A 153 19.71 7.03 -1.00
CA TYR A 153 20.90 7.06 -0.15
C TYR A 153 21.75 5.77 -0.22
N THR A 154 21.29 4.73 -0.92
CA THR A 154 21.94 3.41 -0.96
C THR A 154 22.04 2.90 -2.40
N PRO A 155 23.15 2.29 -2.85
CA PRO A 155 23.28 1.74 -4.22
C PRO A 155 22.42 0.50 -4.52
N VAL A 156 21.47 0.17 -3.63
CA VAL A 156 20.62 -1.03 -3.72
C VAL A 156 19.39 -0.71 -4.59
N PRO A 157 18.94 -1.61 -5.47
CA PRO A 157 17.74 -1.39 -6.28
C PRO A 157 16.48 -1.20 -5.43
N TYR A 158 15.48 -0.50 -5.97
CA TYR A 158 14.20 -0.23 -5.30
C TYR A 158 13.58 -1.48 -4.67
N PHE A 159 13.63 -2.60 -5.38
CA PHE A 159 13.12 -3.89 -4.90
C PHE A 159 13.82 -4.33 -3.61
N GLY A 160 15.14 -4.21 -3.51
CA GLY A 160 15.90 -4.57 -2.31
C GLY A 160 15.57 -3.65 -1.14
N CYS A 161 15.45 -2.34 -1.38
CA CYS A 161 15.04 -1.39 -0.35
C CYS A 161 13.61 -1.65 0.14
N ARG A 162 12.69 -1.98 -0.77
CA ARG A 162 11.30 -2.32 -0.41
C ARG A 162 11.21 -3.61 0.40
N VAL A 163 11.90 -4.67 -0.02
CA VAL A 163 11.96 -5.93 0.72
C VAL A 163 12.56 -5.71 2.11
N PHE A 164 13.60 -4.87 2.24
CA PHE A 164 14.18 -4.54 3.54
C PHE A 164 13.20 -3.79 4.45
N THR A 165 12.53 -2.76 3.95
CA THR A 165 11.53 -2.02 4.74
C THR A 165 10.35 -2.90 5.14
N ASP A 166 9.92 -3.80 4.24
CA ASP A 166 8.80 -4.70 4.48
C ASP A 166 9.19 -5.82 5.44
N ALA A 167 10.42 -6.32 5.38
CA ALA A 167 10.97 -7.28 6.33
C ALA A 167 11.11 -6.66 7.72
N LEU A 168 11.55 -5.41 7.83
CA LEU A 168 11.66 -4.69 9.10
C LEU A 168 10.27 -4.46 9.73
N CYS A 169 9.27 -4.06 8.92
CA CYS A 169 7.89 -3.92 9.40
C CYS A 169 7.29 -5.26 9.82
N ALA A 170 7.54 -6.34 9.06
CA ALA A 170 7.09 -7.68 9.42
C ALA A 170 7.74 -8.17 10.71
N LEU A 171 9.04 -7.92 10.91
CA LEU A 171 9.75 -8.27 12.13
C LEU A 171 9.22 -7.50 13.34
N LEU A 172 8.97 -6.19 13.21
CA LEU A 172 8.32 -5.40 14.26
C LEU A 172 6.90 -5.91 14.57
N CYS A 173 6.12 -6.24 13.54
CA CYS A 173 4.78 -6.81 13.69
C CYS A 173 4.85 -8.13 14.48
N TRP A 174 5.78 -9.03 14.10
CA TRP A 174 5.98 -10.30 14.78
C TRP A 174 6.42 -10.13 16.25
N LEU A 175 7.33 -9.20 16.53
CA LEU A 175 7.75 -8.88 17.90
C LEU A 175 6.61 -8.32 18.76
N LEU A 176 5.67 -7.59 18.16
CA LEU A 176 4.47 -7.08 18.82
C LEU A 176 3.36 -8.15 18.96
N GLY A 177 3.61 -9.38 18.50
CA GLY A 177 2.63 -10.46 18.49
C GLY A 177 1.53 -10.28 17.44
N GLY A 178 1.81 -9.51 16.38
CA GLY A 178 0.92 -9.31 15.26
C GLY A 178 0.93 -10.49 14.28
N LEU A 179 -0.14 -10.58 13.51
CA LEU A 179 -0.38 -11.70 12.59
C LEU A 179 0.48 -11.57 11.33
N VAL A 180 1.64 -12.24 11.33
CA VAL A 180 2.49 -12.43 10.14
C VAL A 180 2.26 -13.85 9.62
N GLY A 181 1.28 -14.00 8.74
CA GLY A 181 0.85 -15.31 8.23
C GLY A 181 1.27 -15.58 6.78
N ILE A 182 0.70 -16.64 6.20
CA ILE A 182 0.92 -17.05 4.81
C ILE A 182 0.53 -15.93 3.83
N GLY A 183 -0.50 -15.13 4.15
CA GLY A 183 -0.91 -13.98 3.34
C GLY A 183 0.19 -12.92 3.22
N THR A 184 0.94 -12.66 4.29
CA THR A 184 2.08 -11.72 4.28
C THR A 184 3.24 -12.24 3.43
N LEU A 185 3.52 -13.55 3.49
CA LEU A 185 4.54 -14.17 2.62
C LEU A 185 4.14 -14.09 1.15
N ILE A 186 2.89 -14.46 0.82
CA ILE A 186 2.36 -14.36 -0.55
C ILE A 186 2.43 -12.90 -1.03
N CYS A 187 2.06 -11.94 -0.19
CA CYS A 187 2.20 -10.52 -0.51
C CYS A 187 3.64 -10.14 -0.83
N ALA A 188 4.60 -10.47 0.04
CA ALA A 188 5.99 -10.10 -0.12
C ALA A 188 6.60 -10.62 -1.42
N PHE A 189 6.26 -11.85 -1.82
CA PHE A 189 6.78 -12.47 -3.06
C PHE A 189 5.98 -12.09 -4.30
N CYS A 190 4.66 -12.00 -4.23
CA CYS A 190 3.80 -11.79 -5.40
C CYS A 190 3.54 -10.32 -5.72
N LEU A 191 3.42 -9.41 -4.74
CA LEU A 191 3.06 -8.01 -5.03
C LEU A 191 4.05 -7.36 -6.01
N GLY A 192 5.36 -7.55 -5.80
CA GLY A 192 6.39 -6.94 -6.66
C GLY A 192 6.23 -7.31 -8.15
N PRO A 193 6.29 -8.59 -8.52
CA PRO A 193 6.08 -9.04 -9.90
C PRO A 193 4.72 -8.64 -10.48
N PHE A 194 3.64 -8.75 -9.70
CA PHE A 194 2.30 -8.39 -10.18
C PHE A 194 2.17 -6.88 -10.45
N ILE A 195 2.77 -6.02 -9.60
CA ILE A 195 2.78 -4.57 -9.84
C ILE A 195 3.52 -4.26 -11.16
N GLN A 196 4.66 -4.90 -11.41
CA GLN A 196 5.40 -4.72 -12.68
C GLN A 196 4.58 -5.19 -13.88
N PHE A 197 3.91 -6.34 -13.76
CA PHE A 197 3.03 -6.86 -14.80
C PHE A 197 1.88 -5.89 -15.12
N PHE A 198 1.16 -5.41 -14.11
CA PHE A 198 0.07 -4.45 -14.31
C PHE A 198 0.55 -3.08 -14.79
N ASN A 199 1.78 -2.69 -14.43
CA ASN A 199 2.37 -1.44 -14.89
C ASN A 199 2.51 -1.44 -16.42
N GLY A 200 3.15 -2.48 -16.98
CA GLY A 200 3.32 -2.61 -18.44
C GLY A 200 2.02 -2.89 -19.19
N LEU A 201 1.06 -3.60 -18.58
CA LEU A 201 -0.16 -4.04 -19.26
C LEU A 201 -1.28 -2.99 -19.25
N VAL A 202 -1.51 -2.36 -18.09
CA VAL A 202 -2.68 -1.51 -17.82
C VAL A 202 -2.25 -0.07 -17.60
N SER A 203 -1.38 0.19 -16.63
CA SER A 203 -1.14 1.56 -16.16
C SER A 203 -0.43 2.43 -17.20
N GLU A 204 0.60 1.93 -17.89
CA GLU A 204 1.25 2.67 -18.98
C GLU A 204 0.28 2.96 -20.14
N ARG A 205 -0.64 2.04 -20.41
CA ARG A 205 -1.59 2.12 -21.53
C ARG A 205 -2.77 3.03 -21.22
N VAL A 206 -3.28 3.01 -19.97
CA VAL A 206 -4.41 3.82 -19.49
C VAL A 206 -3.98 5.26 -19.19
N LEU A 207 -2.78 5.45 -18.61
CA LEU A 207 -2.29 6.78 -18.25
C LEU A 207 -1.51 7.47 -19.39
N HIS A 208 -1.20 6.76 -20.48
CA HIS A 208 -0.32 7.22 -21.55
C HIS A 208 0.97 7.85 -21.04
N TYR A 209 1.47 7.36 -19.91
CA TYR A 209 2.61 7.91 -19.22
C TYR A 209 3.55 6.77 -18.87
N LYS A 210 4.76 6.83 -19.42
CA LYS A 210 5.88 5.99 -19.00
C LYS A 210 6.66 6.76 -17.94
N PRO A 211 6.70 6.29 -16.68
CA PRO A 211 7.64 6.85 -15.72
C PRO A 211 9.05 6.62 -16.29
N GLY A 212 9.79 7.70 -16.51
CA GLY A 212 11.12 7.63 -17.11
C GLY A 212 12.08 6.88 -16.20
N GLY A 213 12.53 5.69 -16.64
CA GLY A 213 13.65 4.93 -16.08
C GLY A 213 13.50 4.54 -14.61
N GLN A 214 13.13 3.28 -14.35
CA GLN A 214 13.41 2.65 -13.06
C GLN A 214 14.92 2.53 -12.84
#